data_AF-A0A0L7KZ72-F1
#
_entry.id   AF-A0A0L7KZ72-F1
#
_cell.length_a   1.000
_cell.length_b   1.000
_cell.length_c   1.000
_cell.angle_alpha   90.00
_cell.angle_beta   90.00
_cell.angle_gamma   90.00
#
_symmetry.space_group_name_H-M   'P 1'
#
loop_
_entity.id
_entity.type
_entity.pdbx_description
1 polymer ?
#
loop_
_entity_poly.entity_id
_entity_poly.type
_entity_poly.pdbx_seq_one_letter_code
_entity_poly.pdbx_strand_id
1 'polypeptide(L)'
;MGHPKIAGADQKLPRLPVPKLEDTLLKYLRTVKPHLSEEEFAKHSNWLEEWWLNTAYLEYRDPVVVYSSPGLVFPLRDFKSQNEQLIYATKTLMAAMDYKHLIDNNKIPLEMMGKSPLDMQQYKKIFGTCRLPGVKRDSLSYNSDSKHVTVMHNNH
;
A
#
# COMPACT_ATOMS: atom_id res chain seq x y z
N MET A 1 -41.06 -29.26 20.61
CA MET A 1 -39.70 -29.82 20.61
C MET A 1 -38.73 -28.69 20.31
N GLY A 2 -37.93 -28.28 21.29
CA GLY A 2 -37.03 -27.13 21.17
C GLY A 2 -35.65 -27.57 20.68
N HIS A 3 -35.11 -26.85 19.69
CA HIS A 3 -33.71 -26.96 19.31
C HIS A 3 -32.81 -26.47 20.46
N PRO A 4 -31.63 -27.10 20.69
CA PRO A 4 -30.72 -26.66 21.73
C PRO A 4 -30.19 -25.26 21.40
N LYS A 5 -30.30 -24.34 22.36
CA LYS A 5 -29.66 -23.02 22.30
C LYS A 5 -28.17 -23.18 22.55
N ILE A 6 -27.37 -22.50 21.73
CA ILE A 6 -25.91 -22.41 21.84
C ILE A 6 -25.55 -21.47 23.01
N ALA A 7 -25.93 -21.84 24.22
CA ALA A 7 -25.49 -21.15 25.44
C ALA A 7 -24.41 -22.02 26.08
N GLY A 8 -23.13 -21.64 25.90
CA GLY A 8 -22.05 -22.20 26.72
C GLY A 8 -20.67 -22.41 26.10
N ALA A 9 -20.43 -22.13 24.81
CA ALA A 9 -19.10 -22.36 24.21
C ALA A 9 -18.22 -21.10 24.04
N ASP A 10 -18.75 -19.90 24.30
CA ASP A 10 -18.06 -18.63 23.98
C ASP A 10 -17.39 -17.92 25.18
N GLN A 11 -17.40 -18.50 26.38
CA GLN A 11 -16.74 -17.90 27.53
C GLN A 11 -15.44 -18.63 27.89
N LYS A 12 -14.33 -18.09 27.36
CA LYS A 12 -12.90 -18.39 27.63
C LYS A 12 -12.14 -19.12 26.52
N LEU A 13 -12.19 -18.60 25.29
CA LEU A 13 -11.02 -18.75 24.43
C LEU A 13 -9.94 -17.75 24.89
N PRO A 14 -8.72 -18.20 25.24
CA PRO A 14 -7.65 -17.29 25.57
C PRO A 14 -7.34 -16.43 24.34
N ARG A 15 -7.14 -15.13 24.56
CA ARG A 15 -6.71 -14.23 23.49
C ARG A 15 -5.41 -14.78 22.91
N LEU A 16 -5.31 -14.81 21.58
CA LEU A 16 -4.07 -15.17 20.91
C LEU A 16 -2.96 -14.25 21.47
N PRO A 17 -1.90 -14.82 22.05
CA PRO A 17 -0.83 -14.01 22.59
C PRO A 17 -0.16 -13.29 21.44
N VAL A 18 -0.13 -11.95 21.52
CA VAL A 18 0.73 -11.15 20.65
C VAL A 18 2.16 -11.40 21.14
N PRO A 19 3.02 -12.08 20.36
CA PRO A 19 4.38 -12.31 20.77
C PRO A 19 5.07 -10.97 20.96
N LYS A 20 6.05 -10.91 21.85
CA LYS A 20 6.84 -9.70 21.99
C LYS A 20 7.54 -9.41 20.66
N LEU A 21 7.68 -8.13 20.35
CA LEU A 21 8.30 -7.67 19.11
C LEU A 21 9.72 -8.25 18.95
N GLU A 22 10.48 -8.31 20.06
CA GLU A 22 11.82 -8.92 20.14
C GLU A 22 11.83 -10.39 19.70
N ASP A 23 10.87 -11.19 20.16
CA ASP A 23 10.77 -12.61 19.83
C ASP A 23 10.40 -12.82 18.36
N THR A 24 9.56 -11.94 17.82
CA THR A 24 9.12 -11.99 16.42
C THR A 24 10.26 -11.58 15.48
N LEU A 25 10.99 -10.52 15.82
CA LEU A 25 12.16 -10.07 15.07
C LEU A 25 13.26 -11.13 15.07
N LEU A 26 13.55 -11.76 16.21
CA LEU A 26 14.55 -12.83 16.26
C LEU A 26 14.16 -14.05 15.42
N LYS A 27 12.89 -14.46 15.46
CA LYS A 27 12.39 -15.57 14.62
C LYS A 27 12.48 -15.22 13.14
N TYR A 28 12.09 -14.01 12.77
CA TYR A 28 12.16 -13.51 11.41
C TYR A 28 13.60 -13.44 10.89
N LEU A 29 14.51 -12.83 11.65
CA LEU A 29 15.94 -12.78 11.31
C LEU A 29 16.55 -14.18 11.15
N ARG A 30 16.16 -15.14 12.00
CA ARG A 30 16.57 -16.55 11.86
C ARG A 30 16.04 -17.21 10.59
N THR A 31 14.79 -16.92 10.20
CA THR A 31 14.20 -17.51 8.98
C THR A 31 14.85 -16.99 7.70
N VAL A 32 15.40 -15.78 7.74
CA VAL A 32 15.86 -15.10 6.52
C VAL A 32 17.39 -15.17 6.39
N LYS A 33 18.12 -15.32 7.51
CA LYS A 33 19.57 -15.54 7.53
C LYS A 33 20.09 -16.62 6.56
N PRO A 34 19.45 -17.79 6.35
CA PRO A 34 19.95 -18.78 5.40
C PRO A 34 19.75 -18.40 3.92
N HIS A 35 19.00 -17.33 3.63
CA HIS A 35 18.66 -16.88 2.28
C HIS A 35 19.42 -15.61 1.87
N LEU A 36 20.22 -15.02 2.77
CA LEU A 36 20.96 -13.78 2.55
C LEU A 36 22.45 -13.98 2.88
N SER A 37 23.33 -13.33 2.13
CA SER A 37 24.73 -13.17 2.50
C SER A 37 24.87 -12.19 3.69
N GLU A 38 25.97 -12.30 4.45
CA GLU A 38 26.24 -11.39 5.57
C GLU A 38 26.38 -9.93 5.10
N GLU A 39 26.82 -9.73 3.86
CA GLU A 39 26.96 -8.42 3.23
C GLU A 39 25.59 -7.80 2.86
N GLU A 40 24.65 -8.59 2.34
CA GLU A 40 23.27 -8.15 2.05
C GLU A 40 22.50 -7.81 3.33
N PHE A 41 22.75 -8.57 4.41
CA PHE A 41 22.13 -8.33 5.71
C PHE A 41 22.62 -7.03 6.36
N ALA A 42 23.89 -6.67 6.18
CA ALA A 42 24.51 -5.50 6.82
C ALA A 42 24.36 -4.18 6.03
N LYS A 43 24.13 -4.24 4.71
CA LYS A 43 24.13 -3.04 3.84
C LYS A 43 22.80 -2.30 3.71
N HIS A 44 21.68 -2.92 4.07
CA HIS A 44 20.35 -2.31 3.89
C HIS A 44 19.70 -1.92 5.21
N SER A 45 19.23 -0.66 5.31
CA SER A 45 18.38 -0.20 6.43
C SER A 45 17.09 -1.00 6.55
N ASN A 46 16.64 -1.62 5.44
CA ASN A 46 15.58 -2.61 5.39
C ASN A 46 15.92 -3.67 4.35
N TRP A 47 16.54 -4.78 4.77
CA TRP A 47 16.91 -5.87 3.87
C TRP A 47 15.70 -6.50 3.14
N LEU A 48 14.49 -6.38 3.70
CA LEU A 48 13.29 -7.00 3.12
C LEU A 48 12.72 -6.19 1.95
N GLU A 49 12.92 -4.88 1.92
CA GLU A 49 12.21 -3.97 1.00
C GLU A 49 12.32 -4.43 -0.46
N GLU A 50 13.53 -4.67 -0.94
CA GLU A 50 13.77 -5.07 -2.32
C GLU A 50 13.25 -6.48 -2.62
N TRP A 51 13.53 -7.43 -1.74
CA TRP A 51 13.10 -8.81 -1.92
C TRP A 51 11.57 -8.94 -1.96
N TRP A 52 10.89 -8.25 -1.03
CA TRP A 52 9.43 -8.24 -0.97
C TRP A 52 8.83 -7.57 -2.20
N LEU A 53 9.33 -6.39 -2.59
CA LEU A 53 8.83 -5.69 -3.77
C LEU A 53 8.95 -6.55 -5.03
N ASN A 54 10.10 -7.18 -5.22
CA ASN A 54 10.35 -8.03 -6.38
C ASN A 54 9.47 -9.27 -6.36
N THR A 55 9.58 -10.09 -5.31
CA THR A 55 8.95 -11.40 -5.25
C THR A 55 7.43 -11.31 -5.18
N ALA A 56 6.89 -10.40 -4.36
CA ALA A 56 5.45 -10.30 -4.13
C ALA A 56 4.72 -9.54 -5.24
N TYR A 57 5.39 -8.62 -5.94
CA TYR A 57 4.72 -7.76 -6.93
C TYR A 57 5.37 -7.79 -8.31
N LEU A 58 6.66 -7.41 -8.44
CA LEU A 58 7.26 -7.16 -9.75
C LEU A 58 7.58 -8.43 -10.54
N GLU A 59 7.69 -9.58 -9.89
CA GLU A 59 7.88 -10.90 -10.52
C GLU A 59 6.56 -11.66 -10.64
N TYR A 60 5.51 -11.26 -9.91
CA TYR A 60 4.17 -11.82 -10.06
C TYR A 60 3.65 -11.54 -11.47
N ARG A 61 3.24 -12.60 -12.20
CA ARG A 61 2.92 -12.56 -13.64
C ARG A 61 1.41 -12.63 -13.96
N ASP A 62 0.55 -12.91 -12.98
CA ASP A 62 -0.90 -12.82 -13.21
C ASP A 62 -1.32 -11.35 -13.40
N PRO A 63 -2.45 -11.09 -14.11
CA PRO A 63 -2.93 -9.73 -14.34
C PRO A 63 -3.07 -8.94 -13.03
N VAL A 64 -2.57 -7.70 -13.00
CA VAL A 64 -2.69 -6.87 -11.78
C VAL A 64 -4.14 -6.53 -11.43
N VAL A 65 -5.01 -6.45 -12.44
CA VAL A 65 -6.46 -6.26 -12.28
C VAL A 65 -7.03 -7.45 -11.51
N VAL A 66 -7.71 -7.18 -10.39
CA VAL A 66 -8.25 -8.17 -9.43
C VAL A 66 -7.19 -8.87 -8.58
N TYR A 67 -6.08 -9.36 -9.14
CA TYR A 67 -5.13 -10.20 -8.38
C TYR A 67 -4.17 -9.42 -7.49
N SER A 68 -3.85 -8.16 -7.84
CA SER A 68 -2.85 -7.38 -7.09
C SER A 68 -3.28 -5.95 -6.79
N SER A 69 -4.11 -5.33 -7.63
CA SER A 69 -4.53 -3.93 -7.49
C SER A 69 -5.84 -3.84 -6.71
N PRO A 70 -5.81 -3.48 -5.40
CA PRO A 70 -7.03 -3.30 -4.63
C PRO A 70 -7.82 -2.09 -5.14
N GLY A 71 -9.14 -2.23 -5.24
CA GLY A 71 -10.06 -1.14 -5.52
C GLY A 71 -10.57 -0.49 -4.24
N LEU A 72 -10.61 0.84 -4.21
CA LEU A 72 -11.28 1.63 -3.18
C LEU A 72 -12.37 2.48 -3.82
N VAL A 73 -13.50 2.62 -3.13
CA VAL A 73 -14.63 3.44 -3.59
C VAL A 73 -14.81 4.64 -2.67
N PHE A 74 -14.99 5.82 -3.28
CA PHE A 74 -15.44 7.00 -2.54
C PHE A 74 -16.93 6.88 -2.18
N PRO A 75 -17.42 7.69 -1.22
CA PRO A 75 -18.85 7.77 -0.95
C PRO A 75 -19.65 8.04 -2.23
N LEU A 76 -20.76 7.32 -2.39
CA LEU A 76 -21.62 7.42 -3.58
C LEU A 76 -22.09 8.87 -3.78
N ARG A 77 -22.03 9.32 -5.03
CA ARG A 77 -22.50 10.63 -5.48
C ARG A 77 -23.56 10.44 -6.54
N ASP A 78 -24.61 11.24 -6.47
CA ASP A 78 -25.70 11.27 -7.44
C ASP A 78 -25.54 12.52 -8.30
N PHE A 79 -25.04 12.35 -9.53
CA PHE A 79 -24.83 13.43 -10.49
C PHE A 79 -26.03 13.57 -11.42
N LYS A 80 -26.56 14.79 -11.55
CA LYS A 80 -27.71 15.08 -12.42
C LYS A 80 -27.32 15.54 -13.82
N SER A 81 -26.04 15.83 -14.03
CA SER A 81 -25.51 16.24 -15.33
C SER A 81 -24.03 15.88 -15.48
N GLN A 82 -23.56 15.84 -16.73
CA GLN A 82 -22.13 15.69 -17.02
C GLN A 82 -21.31 16.85 -16.44
N ASN A 83 -21.87 18.06 -16.41
CA ASN A 83 -21.20 19.22 -15.82
C ASN A 83 -20.91 19.04 -14.32
N GLU A 84 -21.86 18.47 -13.56
CA GLU A 84 -21.64 18.16 -12.15
C GLU A 84 -20.54 17.11 -11.96
N GLN A 85 -20.51 16.07 -12.80
CA GLN A 85 -19.45 15.07 -12.79
C GLN A 85 -18.07 15.70 -13.08
N LEU A 86 -17.99 16.59 -14.07
CA LEU A 86 -16.75 17.29 -14.43
C LEU A 86 -16.28 18.23 -13.32
N ILE A 87 -17.19 18.97 -12.67
CA ILE A 87 -16.88 19.82 -11.52
C ILE A 87 -16.34 18.95 -10.37
N TYR A 88 -16.95 17.79 -10.12
CA TYR A 88 -16.49 16.89 -9.08
C TYR A 88 -15.11 16.30 -9.41
N ALA A 89 -14.90 15.80 -10.62
CA ALA A 89 -13.61 15.31 -11.09
C ALA A 89 -12.51 16.37 -10.98
N THR A 90 -12.81 17.61 -11.36
CA THR A 90 -11.90 18.76 -11.23
C THR A 90 -11.54 19.02 -9.77
N LYS A 91 -12.52 19.06 -8.86
CA LYS A 91 -12.27 19.27 -7.42
C LYS A 91 -11.45 18.13 -6.81
N THR A 92 -11.73 16.88 -7.18
CA THR A 92 -10.98 15.71 -6.74
C THR A 92 -9.53 15.77 -7.23
N LEU A 93 -9.32 16.15 -8.49
CA LEU A 93 -7.99 16.35 -9.06
C LEU A 93 -7.23 17.45 -8.32
N MET A 94 -7.85 18.61 -8.09
CA MET A 94 -7.20 19.70 -7.33
C MET A 94 -6.82 19.26 -5.92
N ALA A 95 -7.70 18.56 -5.21
CA ALA A 95 -7.39 18.04 -3.88
C ALA A 95 -6.20 17.04 -3.89
N ALA A 96 -6.11 16.19 -4.91
CA ALA A 96 -4.98 15.29 -5.08
C ALA A 96 -3.66 16.06 -5.34
N MET A 97 -3.71 17.15 -6.12
CA MET A 97 -2.55 18.01 -6.37
C MET A 97 -2.13 18.81 -5.14
N ASP A 98 -3.08 19.32 -4.35
CA ASP A 98 -2.79 19.97 -3.06
C ASP A 98 -2.11 18.99 -2.09
N TYR A 99 -2.57 17.75 -2.06
CA TYR A 99 -1.94 16.70 -1.24
C TYR A 99 -0.54 16.34 -1.73
N LYS A 100 -0.34 16.23 -3.05
CA LYS A 100 1.01 16.06 -3.63
C LYS A 100 1.92 17.22 -3.21
N HIS A 101 1.44 18.46 -3.27
CA HIS A 101 2.21 19.62 -2.84
C HIS A 101 2.65 19.52 -1.37
N LEU A 102 1.78 19.02 -0.48
CA LEU A 102 2.14 18.77 0.93
C LEU A 102 3.24 17.69 1.05
N ILE A 103 3.15 16.60 0.29
CA ILE A 103 4.16 15.53 0.27
C ILE A 103 5.52 16.07 -0.20
N ASP A 104 5.54 16.75 -1.35
CA ASP A 104 6.78 17.26 -1.97
C ASP A 104 7.49 18.26 -1.05
N ASN A 105 6.74 19.04 -0.27
CA ASN A 105 7.27 20.01 0.68
C ASN A 105 7.50 19.44 2.08
N ASN A 106 7.34 18.13 2.29
CA ASN A 106 7.43 17.45 3.58
C ASN A 106 6.54 18.08 4.67
N LYS A 107 5.32 18.51 4.29
CA LYS A 107 4.33 19.16 5.16
C LYS A 107 3.19 18.25 5.60
N ILE A 108 3.17 16.99 5.16
CA ILE A 108 2.18 16.03 5.66
C ILE A 108 2.43 15.74 7.15
N PRO A 109 1.37 15.55 7.96
CA PRO A 109 1.52 15.15 9.35
C PRO A 109 2.28 13.81 9.46
N LEU A 110 3.09 13.68 10.51
CA LEU A 110 3.75 12.41 10.82
C LEU A 110 2.68 11.40 11.24
N GLU A 111 2.70 10.23 10.59
CA GLU A 111 1.82 9.12 10.95
C GLU A 111 2.34 8.41 12.20
N MET A 112 1.41 8.07 13.09
CA MET A 112 1.73 7.50 14.40
C MET A 112 0.90 6.24 14.64
N MET A 113 1.55 5.17 15.08
CA MET A 113 0.88 4.01 15.68
C MET A 113 0.97 4.13 17.21
N GLY A 114 -0.07 4.70 17.81
CA GLY A 114 -0.06 5.11 19.21
C GLY A 114 0.96 6.23 19.43
N LYS A 115 2.04 5.94 20.16
CA LYS A 115 3.13 6.92 20.42
C LYS A 115 4.34 6.75 19.51
N SER A 116 4.34 5.74 18.62
CA SER A 116 5.49 5.41 17.79
C SER A 116 5.31 5.98 16.37
N PRO A 117 6.32 6.68 15.81
CA PRO A 117 6.24 7.18 14.45
C PRO A 117 6.35 6.05 13.43
N LEU A 118 5.67 6.21 12.30
CA LEU A 118 5.73 5.31 11.14
C LEU A 118 6.68 5.85 10.06
N ASP A 119 7.18 4.94 9.22
CA ASP A 119 7.96 5.32 8.04
C ASP A 119 7.09 6.06 7.03
N MET A 120 7.58 7.18 6.51
CA MET A 120 6.85 8.06 5.61
C MET A 120 7.33 7.96 4.15
N GLN A 121 8.24 7.04 3.82
CA GLN A 121 8.85 6.99 2.47
C GLN A 121 7.85 6.54 1.40
N GLN A 122 6.82 5.78 1.78
CA GLN A 122 5.79 5.29 0.86
C GLN A 122 5.01 6.43 0.20
N TYR A 123 4.77 7.54 0.91
CA TYR A 123 4.03 8.70 0.38
C TYR A 123 4.71 9.32 -0.85
N LYS A 124 6.05 9.29 -0.90
CA LYS A 124 6.83 9.81 -2.02
C LYS A 124 6.70 8.96 -3.29
N LYS A 125 6.15 7.75 -3.18
CA LYS A 125 5.97 6.79 -4.28
C LYS A 125 4.52 6.80 -4.84
N ILE A 126 3.61 7.62 -4.32
CA ILE A 126 2.20 7.67 -4.76
C ILE A 126 2.04 8.39 -6.11
N PHE A 127 2.66 9.56 -6.25
CA PHE A 127 2.52 10.40 -7.44
C PHE A 127 3.69 10.20 -8.40
N GLY A 128 3.44 10.36 -9.71
CA GLY A 128 4.48 10.27 -10.74
C GLY A 128 5.14 8.89 -10.86
N THR A 129 4.51 7.84 -10.33
CA THR A 129 5.07 6.48 -10.33
C THR A 129 4.25 5.57 -11.23
N CYS A 130 4.93 4.77 -12.05
CA CYS A 130 4.30 3.82 -12.96
C CYS A 130 5.06 2.49 -12.95
N ARG A 131 4.32 1.37 -13.01
CA ARG A 131 4.90 0.04 -13.21
C ARG A 131 5.08 -0.21 -14.71
N LEU A 132 6.30 -0.52 -15.13
CA LEU A 132 6.65 -0.83 -16.50
C LEU A 132 6.73 -2.35 -16.68
N PRO A 133 6.02 -2.93 -17.66
CA PRO A 133 6.05 -4.37 -17.90
C PRO A 133 7.42 -4.80 -18.41
N GLY A 134 7.92 -5.92 -17.89
CA GLY A 134 9.12 -6.58 -18.39
C GLY A 134 8.89 -8.08 -18.59
N VAL A 135 9.68 -8.71 -19.47
CA VAL A 135 9.46 -10.12 -19.86
C VAL A 135 9.52 -11.07 -18.66
N LYS A 136 10.53 -10.91 -17.80
CA LYS A 136 10.70 -11.74 -16.60
C LYS A 136 10.23 -11.06 -15.32
N ARG A 137 10.46 -9.75 -15.24
CA ARG A 137 10.19 -8.92 -14.08
C ARG A 137 9.89 -7.51 -14.54
N ASP A 138 8.90 -6.90 -13.91
CA ASP A 138 8.53 -5.52 -14.16
C ASP A 138 9.47 -4.57 -13.41
N SER A 139 9.36 -3.28 -13.67
CA SER A 139 10.11 -2.26 -12.94
C SER A 139 9.20 -1.12 -12.54
N LEU A 140 9.68 -0.27 -11.63
CA LEU A 140 9.03 0.99 -11.28
C LEU A 140 9.77 2.14 -11.93
N SER A 141 9.03 3.01 -12.61
CA SER A 141 9.49 4.31 -13.10
C SER A 141 8.99 5.39 -12.16
N TYR A 142 9.91 6.24 -11.70
CA TYR A 142 9.62 7.37 -10.82
C TYR A 142 9.88 8.67 -11.57
N ASN A 143 8.87 9.54 -11.62
CA ASN A 143 8.87 10.80 -12.35
C ASN A 143 8.38 11.92 -11.41
N SER A 144 9.13 12.15 -10.33
CA SER A 144 8.77 13.11 -9.26
C SER A 144 8.50 14.52 -9.77
N ASP A 145 9.18 14.90 -10.86
CA ASP A 145 9.17 16.26 -11.41
C ASP A 145 8.11 16.45 -12.50
N SER A 146 7.27 15.42 -12.76
CA SER A 146 6.18 15.53 -13.73
C SER A 146 5.21 16.65 -13.34
N LYS A 147 4.83 17.46 -14.34
CA LYS A 147 3.92 18.61 -14.21
C LYS A 147 2.60 18.42 -14.95
N HIS A 148 2.33 17.20 -15.41
CA HIS A 148 1.11 16.88 -16.16
C HIS A 148 0.38 15.70 -15.52
N VAL A 149 -0.89 15.58 -15.86
CA VAL A 149 -1.76 14.46 -15.50
C VAL A 149 -2.30 13.84 -16.78
N THR A 150 -2.61 12.54 -16.73
CA THR A 150 -3.28 11.86 -17.84
C THR A 150 -4.76 11.73 -17.49
N VAL A 151 -5.64 12.12 -18.41
CA VAL A 151 -7.09 11.96 -18.28
C VAL A 151 -7.52 10.99 -19.34
N MET A 152 -8.27 9.95 -18.96
CA MET A 152 -8.80 8.96 -19.89
C MET A 152 -10.32 9.07 -19.97
N HIS A 153 -10.86 9.22 -21.19
CA HIS A 153 -12.30 9.29 -21.44
C HIS A 153 -12.64 8.59 -22.75
N ASN A 154 -13.59 7.64 -22.72
CA ASN A 154 -13.98 6.83 -23.88
C ASN A 154 -12.80 6.17 -24.61
N ASN A 155 -11.86 5.60 -23.85
CA ASN A 155 -10.64 4.94 -24.34
C ASN A 155 -9.61 5.86 -25.02
N HIS A 156 -9.71 7.18 -24.82
CA HIS A 156 -8.74 8.18 -25.24
C HIS A 156 -8.07 8.84 -24.05
#